data_AF-A0A7V1RCH5-F1
#
_entry.id   AF-A0A7V1RCH5-F1
#
_cell.length_a   1.000
_cell.length_b   1.000
_cell.length_c   1.000
_cell.angle_alpha   90.00
_cell.angle_beta   90.00
_cell.angle_gamma   90.00
#
_symmetry.space_group_name_H-M   'P 1'
#
loop_
_entity.id
_entity.type
_entity.pdbx_description
1 polymer ?
#
loop_
_entity_poly.entity_id
_entity_poly.type
_entity_poly.pdbx_seq_one_letter_code
_entity_poly.pdbx_strand_id
1 'polypeptide(L)'
;MPPERPLSPSAASCASRRTSHPTWPPPSHSWRAPSAMRRFRFRLEAVLRQRAAVQSLRLQELASAQQHLLAKEQELDRLLAERSRLLALPLEDAAAAERARRDVYLDLVCARIAGAEAARAEAAQRLDQARKALLLARQAREAIERIRDRDYREWQADCLRAEQAQIDELAGTRHAHPAI
;
A
#
# COMPACT_ATOMS: atom_id res chain seq x y z
N MET A 1 -54.20 -9.34 13.61
CA MET A 1 -53.63 -9.67 12.29
C MET A 1 -52.26 -8.99 12.17
N PRO A 2 -51.18 -9.61 11.68
CA PRO A 2 -50.78 -11.03 11.60
C PRO A 2 -49.60 -11.36 12.56
N PRO A 3 -49.24 -12.63 12.76
CA PRO A 3 -47.88 -13.03 13.13
C PRO A 3 -47.29 -13.95 12.06
N GLU A 4 -46.16 -13.58 11.46
CA GLU A 4 -45.38 -14.50 10.62
C GLU A 4 -43.97 -14.69 11.21
N ARG A 5 -43.79 -15.86 11.82
CA ARG A 5 -42.48 -16.48 12.01
C ARG A 5 -42.19 -17.34 10.78
N PRO A 6 -41.02 -17.28 10.15
CA PRO A 6 -40.61 -18.33 9.23
C PRO A 6 -40.17 -19.58 10.01
N LEU A 7 -40.83 -20.68 9.66
CA LEU A 7 -40.52 -22.05 10.05
C LEU A 7 -39.28 -22.55 9.29
N SER A 8 -38.39 -23.20 10.02
CA SER A 8 -37.34 -24.07 9.51
C SER A 8 -37.93 -25.30 8.79
N PRO A 9 -37.36 -25.76 7.67
CA PRO A 9 -37.45 -27.16 7.25
C PRO A 9 -36.13 -27.87 7.60
N SER A 10 -36.16 -28.88 8.46
CA SER A 10 -36.53 -30.27 8.15
C SER A 10 -35.29 -31.08 7.75
N ALA A 11 -34.88 -31.92 8.69
CA ALA A 11 -33.86 -32.92 8.53
C ALA A 11 -34.35 -34.03 7.60
N ALA A 12 -33.61 -34.26 6.52
CA ALA A 12 -33.70 -35.48 5.72
C ALA A 12 -32.38 -36.25 5.85
N SER A 13 -32.45 -37.33 6.61
CA SER A 13 -31.52 -38.44 6.59
C SER A 13 -31.61 -39.16 5.25
N CYS A 14 -30.48 -39.43 4.61
CA CYS A 14 -30.36 -40.59 3.73
C CYS A 14 -28.89 -41.03 3.62
N ALA A 15 -28.69 -42.28 4.00
CA ALA A 15 -27.43 -43.00 3.98
C ALA A 15 -26.97 -43.32 2.54
N SER A 16 -25.76 -43.88 2.48
CA SER A 16 -25.21 -44.74 1.41
C SER A 16 -24.43 -44.07 0.26
N ARG A 17 -23.10 -44.06 0.37
CA ARG A 17 -22.21 -45.07 -0.24
C ARG A 17 -20.75 -44.61 -0.10
N ARG A 18 -19.99 -45.32 0.74
CA ARG A 18 -18.52 -45.26 0.70
C ARG A 18 -18.08 -46.14 -0.47
N THR A 19 -17.80 -45.53 -1.61
CA THR A 19 -16.99 -46.17 -2.65
C THR A 19 -15.53 -46.02 -2.25
N SER A 20 -14.96 -47.10 -1.74
CA SER A 20 -13.52 -47.27 -1.56
C SER A 20 -12.85 -47.24 -2.93
N HIS A 21 -12.33 -46.08 -3.33
CA HIS A 21 -11.40 -46.01 -4.44
C HIS A 21 -10.07 -46.66 -4.04
N PRO A 22 -9.49 -47.54 -4.88
CA PRO A 22 -8.14 -48.04 -4.65
C PRO A 22 -7.18 -46.85 -4.72
N THR A 23 -6.56 -46.55 -3.58
CA THR A 23 -5.45 -45.60 -3.47
C THR A 23 -4.28 -46.14 -4.27
N TRP A 24 -4.13 -45.66 -5.50
CA TRP A 24 -2.86 -45.75 -6.20
C TRP A 24 -1.83 -44.97 -5.38
N PRO A 25 -0.66 -45.55 -5.04
CA PRO A 25 0.40 -44.78 -4.43
C PRO A 25 0.76 -43.63 -5.37
N PRO A 26 1.02 -42.42 -4.85
CA PRO A 26 1.46 -41.32 -5.69
C PRO A 26 2.74 -41.76 -6.42
N PRO A 27 2.87 -41.50 -7.72
CA PRO A 27 4.12 -41.77 -8.42
C PRO A 27 5.23 -40.98 -7.72
N SER A 28 6.13 -41.69 -7.05
CA SER A 28 7.37 -41.17 -6.49
C SER A 28 8.37 -40.85 -7.60
N HIS A 29 7.93 -40.08 -8.60
CA HIS A 29 8.83 -39.40 -9.50
C HIS A 29 9.12 -38.04 -8.88
N SER A 30 10.04 -38.03 -7.91
CA SER A 30 10.90 -36.87 -7.77
C SER A 30 11.67 -36.75 -9.08
N TRP A 31 11.09 -36.07 -10.07
CA TRP A 31 11.84 -35.44 -11.13
C TRP A 31 12.76 -34.44 -10.43
N ARG A 32 13.91 -34.95 -9.99
CA ARG A 32 15.01 -34.14 -9.51
C ARG A 32 15.50 -33.44 -10.76
N ALA A 33 14.91 -32.27 -11.05
CA ALA A 33 15.37 -31.39 -12.11
C ALA A 33 16.90 -31.25 -11.98
N PRO A 34 17.66 -31.24 -13.09
CA PRO A 34 19.11 -31.20 -13.03
C PRO A 34 19.55 -30.03 -12.15
N SER A 35 20.15 -30.36 -11.01
CA SER A 35 20.61 -29.42 -9.98
C SER A 35 21.86 -28.64 -10.39
N ALA A 36 22.13 -28.52 -11.69
CA ALA A 36 23.40 -28.01 -12.20
C ALA A 36 23.46 -26.47 -12.21
N MET A 37 22.33 -25.77 -12.20
CA MET A 37 22.30 -24.31 -12.24
C MET A 37 21.98 -23.69 -10.88
N ARG A 38 22.90 -22.83 -10.41
CA ARG A 38 22.74 -22.08 -9.17
C ARG A 38 21.56 -21.12 -9.28
N ARG A 39 20.72 -21.07 -8.23
CA ARG A 39 19.60 -20.12 -8.13
C ARG A 39 20.09 -18.67 -8.25
N PHE A 40 19.32 -17.83 -8.92
CA PHE A 40 19.59 -16.39 -8.99
C PHE A 40 19.69 -15.78 -7.59
N ARG A 41 20.73 -14.95 -7.37
CA ARG A 41 20.92 -14.21 -6.13
C ARG A 41 21.26 -12.77 -6.45
N PHE A 42 20.33 -11.86 -6.18
CA PHE A 42 20.56 -10.45 -6.38
C PHE A 42 21.44 -9.87 -5.28
N ARG A 43 22.53 -9.20 -5.67
CA ARG A 43 23.55 -8.68 -4.72
C ARG A 43 23.01 -7.52 -3.87
N LEU A 44 22.06 -6.74 -4.40
CA LEU A 44 21.51 -5.55 -3.72
C LEU A 44 20.13 -5.83 -3.10
N GLU A 45 19.80 -7.09 -2.81
CA GLU A 45 18.52 -7.48 -2.20
C GLU A 45 18.26 -6.76 -0.87
N ALA A 46 19.29 -6.61 -0.02
CA ALA A 46 19.17 -5.88 1.24
C ALA A 46 18.86 -4.39 1.01
N VAL A 47 19.48 -3.77 0.01
CA VAL A 47 19.23 -2.38 -0.37
C VAL A 47 17.81 -2.22 -0.90
N LEU A 48 17.34 -3.15 -1.74
CA LEU A 48 15.98 -3.13 -2.27
C LEU A 48 14.94 -3.20 -1.14
N ARG A 49 15.15 -4.07 -0.15
CA ARG A 49 14.28 -4.17 1.04
C ARG A 49 14.29 -2.89 1.87
N GLN A 50 15.47 -2.31 2.09
CA GLN A 50 15.59 -1.02 2.79
C GLN A 50 14.83 0.08 2.04
N ARG A 51 14.96 0.17 0.71
CA ARG A 51 14.26 1.17 -0.11
C ARG A 51 12.75 0.97 -0.07
N ALA A 52 12.27 -0.27 -0.08
CA ALA A 52 10.85 -0.58 0.10
C ALA A 52 10.35 -0.15 1.49
N ALA A 53 11.13 -0.40 2.56
CA ALA A 53 10.79 0.07 3.90
C ALA A 53 10.72 1.60 3.99
N VAL A 54 11.68 2.30 3.38
CA VAL A 54 11.66 3.78 3.30
C VAL A 54 10.42 4.27 2.55
N GLN A 55 10.07 3.67 1.42
CA GLN A 55 8.85 4.02 0.69
C GLN A 55 7.59 3.84 1.55
N SER A 56 7.49 2.73 2.28
CA SER A 56 6.37 2.47 3.20
C SER A 56 6.29 3.51 4.31
N LEU A 57 7.43 3.91 4.88
CA LEU A 57 7.50 4.99 5.87
C LEU A 57 7.00 6.32 5.29
N ARG A 58 7.45 6.71 4.08
CA ARG A 58 6.99 7.94 3.42
C ARG A 58 5.50 7.91 3.08
N LEU A 59 4.95 6.74 2.83
CA LEU A 59 3.50 6.58 2.63
C LEU A 59 2.73 6.84 3.94
N GLN A 60 3.24 6.34 5.07
CA GLN A 60 2.65 6.60 6.39
C GLN A 60 2.73 8.09 6.76
N GLU A 61 3.89 8.73 6.51
CA GLU A 61 4.06 10.17 6.72
C GLU A 61 3.08 11.00 5.87
N LEU A 62 2.88 10.61 4.60
CA LEU A 62 1.90 11.24 3.73
C LEU A 62 0.47 11.13 4.32
N ALA A 63 0.09 9.94 4.78
CA ALA A 63 -1.22 9.72 5.40
C ALA A 63 -1.40 10.57 6.68
N SER A 64 -0.36 10.64 7.52
CA SER A 64 -0.36 11.49 8.71
C SER A 64 -0.50 12.98 8.35
N ALA A 65 0.23 13.46 7.35
CA ALA A 65 0.14 14.84 6.88
C ALA A 65 -1.26 15.18 6.31
N GLN A 66 -1.88 14.23 5.60
CA GLN A 66 -3.27 14.38 5.11
C GLN A 66 -4.26 14.51 6.27
N GLN A 67 -4.17 13.65 7.27
CA GLN A 67 -5.01 13.71 8.46
C GLN A 67 -4.81 15.02 9.22
N HIS A 68 -3.57 15.49 9.33
CA HIS A 68 -3.26 16.74 9.98
C HIS A 68 -3.85 17.95 9.25
N LEU A 69 -3.73 18.00 7.92
CA LEU A 69 -4.35 19.06 7.11
C LEU A 69 -5.88 19.06 7.28
N LEU A 70 -6.51 17.89 7.19
CA LEU A 70 -7.95 17.76 7.38
C LEU A 70 -8.40 18.27 8.76
N ALA A 71 -7.65 17.94 9.82
CA ALA A 71 -7.96 18.43 11.16
C ALA A 71 -7.87 19.96 11.25
N LYS A 72 -6.91 20.58 10.55
CA LYS A 72 -6.76 22.05 10.49
C LYS A 72 -7.84 22.72 9.65
N GLU A 73 -8.29 22.08 8.58
CA GLU A 73 -9.43 22.56 7.79
C GLU A 73 -10.72 22.51 8.61
N GLN A 74 -10.97 21.42 9.34
CA GLN A 74 -12.12 21.32 10.24
C GLN A 74 -12.09 22.34 11.39
N GLU A 75 -10.90 22.64 11.93
CA GLU A 75 -10.72 23.69 12.95
C GLU A 75 -11.09 25.07 12.38
N LEU A 76 -10.61 25.38 11.19
CA LEU A 76 -10.92 26.63 10.49
C LEU A 76 -12.42 26.74 10.20
N ASP A 77 -13.05 25.69 9.66
CA ASP A 77 -14.48 25.68 9.35
C ASP A 77 -15.34 25.91 10.59
N ARG A 78 -14.95 25.35 11.74
CA ARG A 78 -15.63 25.58 13.03
C ARG A 78 -15.55 27.05 13.44
N LEU A 79 -14.39 27.67 13.33
CA LEU A 79 -14.20 29.09 13.67
C LEU A 79 -14.95 30.02 12.72
N LEU A 80 -14.98 29.70 11.42
CA LEU A 80 -15.75 30.45 10.43
C LEU A 80 -17.26 30.33 10.67
N ALA A 81 -17.74 29.14 11.01
CA ALA A 81 -19.13 28.93 11.40
C ALA A 81 -19.49 29.68 12.68
N GLU A 82 -18.60 29.69 13.68
CA GLU A 82 -18.75 30.45 14.91
C GLU A 82 -18.84 31.96 14.65
N ARG A 83 -17.91 32.53 13.87
CA ARG A 83 -17.96 33.93 13.43
C ARG A 83 -19.27 34.25 12.73
N SER A 84 -19.72 33.37 11.84
CA SER A 84 -20.96 33.57 11.08
C SER A 84 -22.20 33.59 12.00
N ARG A 85 -22.25 32.70 13.00
CA ARG A 85 -23.30 32.69 14.03
C ARG A 85 -23.29 33.98 14.86
N LEU A 86 -22.10 34.42 15.28
CA LEU A 86 -21.96 35.67 16.02
C LEU A 86 -22.49 36.85 15.21
N LEU A 87 -22.15 36.95 13.92
CA LEU A 87 -22.62 38.02 13.05
C LEU A 87 -24.14 37.98 12.80
N ALA A 88 -24.72 36.78 12.72
CA ALA A 88 -26.15 36.59 12.45
C ALA A 88 -27.07 36.91 13.64
N LEU A 89 -26.55 37.03 14.87
CA LEU A 89 -27.35 37.40 16.03
C LEU A 89 -27.83 38.86 15.93
N PRO A 90 -29.14 39.14 16.05
CA PRO A 90 -29.66 40.52 16.04
C PRO A 90 -29.21 41.28 17.30
N LEU A 91 -29.00 42.59 17.15
CA LEU A 91 -28.52 43.50 18.22
C LEU A 91 -29.48 44.64 18.52
N GLU A 92 -30.69 44.60 17.96
CA GLU A 92 -31.62 45.74 17.94
C GLU A 92 -31.95 46.25 19.36
N ASP A 93 -32.03 45.35 20.36
CA ASP A 93 -32.32 45.68 21.76
C ASP A 93 -31.13 45.48 22.72
N ALA A 94 -29.92 45.23 22.21
CA ALA A 94 -28.77 44.93 23.05
C ALA A 94 -28.23 46.18 23.77
N ALA A 95 -27.97 46.10 25.08
CA ALA A 95 -27.28 47.16 25.80
C ALA A 95 -25.90 47.47 25.19
N ALA A 96 -25.43 48.71 25.29
CA ALA A 96 -24.13 49.13 24.74
C ALA A 96 -22.96 48.25 25.25
N ALA A 97 -23.01 47.84 26.52
CA ALA A 97 -22.02 46.94 27.10
C ALA A 97 -22.02 45.55 26.44
N GLU A 98 -23.17 45.04 26.03
CA GLU A 98 -23.30 43.73 25.38
C GLU A 98 -22.76 43.77 23.93
N ARG A 99 -23.00 44.88 23.23
CA ARG A 99 -22.37 45.16 21.93
C ARG A 99 -20.85 45.17 22.03
N ALA A 100 -20.30 45.93 22.99
CA ALA A 100 -18.85 45.99 23.19
C ALA A 100 -18.22 44.63 23.52
N ARG A 101 -18.88 43.81 24.35
CA ARG A 101 -18.41 42.43 24.65
C ARG A 101 -18.40 41.55 23.40
N ARG A 102 -19.44 41.63 22.58
CA ARG A 102 -19.53 40.88 21.32
C ARG A 102 -18.43 41.30 20.35
N ASP A 103 -18.14 42.59 20.22
CA ASP A 103 -17.10 43.08 19.32
C ASP A 103 -15.72 42.56 19.76
N VAL A 104 -15.40 42.63 21.05
CA VAL A 104 -14.17 42.04 21.60
C VAL A 104 -14.09 40.53 21.33
N TYR A 105 -15.21 39.82 21.46
CA TYR A 105 -15.25 38.38 21.16
C TYR A 105 -15.07 38.09 19.67
N LEU A 106 -15.68 38.90 18.80
CA LEU A 106 -15.50 38.80 17.34
C LEU A 106 -14.05 39.03 16.95
N ASP A 107 -13.37 40.01 17.55
CA ASP A 107 -11.96 40.26 17.31
C ASP A 107 -11.09 39.07 17.72
N LEU A 108 -11.38 38.46 18.88
CA LEU A 108 -10.72 37.24 19.32
C LEU A 108 -10.94 36.08 18.33
N VAL A 109 -12.16 35.87 17.86
CA VAL A 109 -12.46 34.83 16.87
C VAL A 109 -11.75 35.11 15.55
N CYS A 110 -11.71 36.36 15.09
CA CYS A 110 -10.96 36.76 13.88
C CYS A 110 -9.46 36.49 14.02
N ALA A 111 -8.86 36.81 15.18
CA ALA A 111 -7.45 36.51 15.44
C ALA A 111 -7.18 34.99 15.43
N ARG A 112 -8.10 34.18 15.98
CA ARG A 112 -8.01 32.71 15.94
C ARG A 112 -8.15 32.16 14.52
N ILE A 113 -9.04 32.74 13.70
CA ILE A 113 -9.19 32.38 12.28
C ILE A 113 -7.87 32.63 11.55
N ALA A 114 -7.26 33.81 11.70
CA ALA A 114 -5.97 34.11 11.07
C ALA A 114 -4.88 33.11 11.48
N GLY A 115 -4.82 32.73 12.76
CA GLY A 115 -3.92 31.69 13.24
C GLY A 115 -4.22 30.31 12.65
N ALA A 116 -5.49 29.93 12.52
CA ALA A 116 -5.91 28.66 11.94
C ALA A 116 -5.61 28.60 10.43
N GLU A 117 -5.77 29.71 9.70
CA GLU A 117 -5.38 29.83 8.28
C GLU A 117 -3.88 29.62 8.09
N ALA A 118 -3.05 30.27 8.92
CA ALA A 118 -1.61 30.06 8.90
C ALA A 118 -1.24 28.59 9.19
N ALA A 119 -1.85 28.00 10.22
CA ALA A 119 -1.61 26.59 10.56
C ALA A 119 -2.05 25.63 9.45
N ARG A 120 -3.18 25.92 8.77
CA ARG A 120 -3.63 25.16 7.59
C ARG A 120 -2.63 25.27 6.45
N ALA A 121 -2.11 26.47 6.18
CA ALA A 121 -1.12 26.68 5.14
C ALA A 121 0.18 25.89 5.42
N GLU A 122 0.66 25.90 6.66
CA GLU A 122 1.80 25.06 7.07
C GLU A 122 1.53 23.57 6.90
N ALA A 123 0.34 23.09 7.30
CA ALA A 123 -0.05 21.70 7.12
C ALA A 123 -0.09 21.29 5.63
N ALA A 124 -0.57 22.18 4.76
CA ALA A 124 -0.57 21.97 3.32
C ALA A 124 0.86 21.89 2.75
N GLN A 125 1.77 22.76 3.20
CA GLN A 125 3.18 22.69 2.81
C GLN A 125 3.83 21.37 3.25
N ARG A 126 3.55 20.89 4.47
CA ARG A 126 4.04 19.59 4.95
C ARG A 126 3.50 18.44 4.12
N LEU A 127 2.23 18.49 3.72
CA LEU A 127 1.63 17.50 2.83
C LEU A 127 2.38 17.45 1.48
N ASP A 128 2.67 18.60 0.89
CA ASP A 128 3.40 18.66 -0.38
C ASP A 128 4.85 18.17 -0.25
N GLN A 129 5.52 18.46 0.87
CA GLN A 129 6.84 17.90 1.17
C GLN A 129 6.78 16.37 1.29
N ALA A 130 5.78 15.82 1.99
CA ALA A 130 5.58 14.38 2.11
C ALA A 130 5.31 13.71 0.74
N ARG A 131 4.51 14.36 -0.13
CA ARG A 131 4.29 13.90 -1.52
C ARG A 131 5.59 13.82 -2.31
N LYS A 132 6.41 14.87 -2.26
CA LYS A 132 7.72 14.92 -2.93
C LYS A 132 8.66 13.83 -2.39
N ALA A 133 8.71 13.67 -1.07
CA ALA A 133 9.54 12.64 -0.43
C ALA A 133 9.12 11.22 -0.84
N LEU A 134 7.81 10.94 -0.92
CA LEU A 134 7.30 9.65 -1.40
C LEU A 134 7.67 9.40 -2.87
N LEU A 135 7.56 10.42 -3.73
CA LEU A 135 7.95 10.30 -5.14
C LEU A 135 9.42 9.94 -5.29
N LEU A 136 10.31 10.63 -4.57
CA LEU A 136 11.74 10.34 -4.58
C LEU A 136 12.05 8.94 -4.04
N ALA A 137 11.35 8.49 -2.98
CA ALA A 137 11.51 7.15 -2.45
C ALA A 137 11.08 6.06 -3.45
N ARG A 138 9.98 6.30 -4.20
CA ARG A 138 9.51 5.42 -5.29
C ARG A 138 10.55 5.32 -6.40
N GLN A 139 11.01 6.46 -6.92
CA GLN A 139 12.03 6.51 -7.96
C GLN A 139 13.32 5.79 -7.55
N ALA A 140 13.77 5.99 -6.31
CA ALA A 140 14.95 5.34 -5.78
C ALA A 140 14.78 3.81 -5.68
N ARG A 141 13.60 3.31 -5.32
CA ARG A 141 13.30 1.87 -5.32
C ARG A 141 13.28 1.32 -6.75
N GLU A 142 12.55 1.97 -7.65
CA GLU A 142 12.45 1.54 -9.06
C GLU A 142 13.81 1.46 -9.74
N ALA A 143 14.74 2.37 -9.42
CA ALA A 143 16.09 2.32 -9.95
C ALA A 143 16.82 1.00 -9.58
N ILE A 144 16.65 0.53 -8.35
CA ILE A 144 17.24 -0.74 -7.89
C ILE A 144 16.51 -1.94 -8.51
N GLU A 145 15.19 -1.86 -8.69
CA GLU A 145 14.41 -2.90 -9.37
C GLU A 145 14.87 -3.07 -10.83
N ARG A 146 15.09 -1.97 -11.56
CA ARG A 146 15.62 -2.03 -12.93
C ARG A 146 17.00 -2.69 -13.00
N ILE A 147 17.87 -2.44 -12.01
CA ILE A 147 19.17 -3.12 -11.92
C ILE A 147 18.96 -4.62 -11.68
N ARG A 148 18.08 -5.00 -10.74
CA ARG A 148 17.75 -6.40 -10.48
C ARG A 148 17.23 -7.10 -11.72
N ASP A 149 16.33 -6.47 -12.46
CA ASP A 149 15.70 -7.06 -13.64
C ASP A 149 16.71 -7.25 -14.77
N ARG A 150 17.69 -6.34 -14.91
CA ARG A 150 18.83 -6.53 -15.81
C ARG A 150 19.72 -7.69 -15.37
N ASP A 151 20.16 -7.71 -14.12
CA ASP A 151 20.99 -8.78 -13.57
C ASP A 151 20.31 -10.15 -13.71
N TYR A 152 18.98 -10.18 -13.56
CA TYR A 152 18.18 -11.40 -13.74
C TYR A 152 18.17 -11.87 -15.19
N ARG A 153 18.01 -10.96 -16.16
CA ARG A 153 18.08 -11.30 -17.59
C ARG A 153 19.46 -11.81 -17.99
N GLU A 154 20.52 -11.21 -17.47
CA GLU A 154 21.89 -11.67 -17.69
C GLU A 154 22.09 -13.08 -17.14
N TRP A 155 21.64 -13.33 -15.90
CA TRP A 155 21.67 -14.67 -15.32
C TRP A 155 20.87 -15.69 -16.15
N GLN A 156 19.68 -15.33 -16.66
CA GLN A 156 18.90 -16.21 -17.53
C GLN A 156 19.63 -16.53 -18.84
N ALA A 157 20.28 -15.54 -19.46
CA ALA A 157 21.07 -15.76 -20.67
C ALA A 157 22.29 -16.67 -20.41
N ASP A 158 22.95 -16.50 -19.26
CA ASP A 158 24.03 -17.38 -18.82
C ASP A 158 23.53 -18.81 -18.60
N CYS A 159 22.33 -18.96 -18.04
CA CYS A 159 21.70 -20.26 -17.87
C CYS A 159 21.47 -20.98 -19.18
N LEU A 160 20.85 -20.30 -20.15
CA LEU A 160 20.59 -20.86 -21.47
C LEU A 160 21.90 -21.24 -22.19
N ARG A 161 22.94 -20.40 -22.07
CA ARG A 161 24.26 -20.70 -22.65
C ARG A 161 24.91 -21.93 -22.01
N ALA A 162 24.82 -22.07 -20.70
CA ALA A 162 25.37 -23.24 -19.99
C ALA A 162 24.60 -24.53 -20.33
N GLU A 163 23.28 -24.45 -20.43
CA GLU A 163 22.43 -25.58 -20.84
C GLU A 163 22.75 -26.01 -22.28
N GLN A 164 22.88 -25.06 -23.22
CA GLN A 164 23.25 -25.37 -24.60
C GLN A 164 24.63 -26.02 -24.68
N ALA A 165 25.62 -25.50 -23.96
CA ALA A 165 26.96 -26.09 -23.92
C ALA A 165 26.96 -27.54 -23.42
N GLN A 166 26.13 -27.86 -22.42
CA GLN A 166 25.95 -29.23 -21.93
C GLN A 166 25.30 -30.14 -22.99
N ILE A 167 24.32 -29.64 -23.74
CA ILE A 167 23.68 -30.39 -24.84
C ILE A 167 24.71 -30.69 -25.94
N ASP A 168 25.51 -29.69 -26.32
CA ASP A 168 26.52 -29.82 -27.37
C ASP A 168 27.62 -30.81 -26.96
N GLU A 169 28.06 -30.80 -25.69
CA GLU A 169 29.03 -31.76 -25.15
C GLU A 169 28.48 -33.20 -25.17
N LEU A 170 27.22 -33.40 -24.80
CA LEU A 170 26.54 -34.69 -24.86
C LEU A 170 26.36 -35.19 -26.31
N ALA A 171 26.08 -34.28 -27.25
CA ALA A 171 25.97 -34.63 -28.67
C ALA A 171 27.34 -35.01 -29.25
N GLY A 172 28.40 -34.26 -28.93
CA GLY A 172 29.76 -34.53 -29.37
C GLY A 172 30.30 -35.87 -28.86
N THR A 173 30.06 -36.21 -27.59
CA THR A 173 30.45 -37.51 -27.01
C THR A 173 29.70 -38.70 -27.62
N ARG A 174 28.43 -38.51 -28.02
CA ARG A 174 27.64 -39.54 -28.73
C ARG A 174 28.11 -39.80 -30.16
N HIS A 175 28.62 -38.79 -30.86
CA HIS A 175 29.11 -38.94 -32.23
C HIS A 175 30.59 -39.38 -32.29
N ALA A 176 31.36 -39.19 -31.22
CA ALA A 176 32.74 -39.66 -31.11
C ALA A 176 32.88 -41.18 -30.87
N HIS A 177 31.79 -41.87 -30.49
CA HIS A 177 31.72 -43.33 -30.45
C HIS A 177 30.87 -43.85 -31.62
N PRO A 178 31.45 -44.05 -32.84
CA PRO A 178 30.78 -44.86 -33.84
C PRO A 178 30.60 -46.26 -33.25
N ALA A 179 29.35 -46.74 -33.23
CA ALA A 179 29.02 -48.10 -32.84
C ALA A 179 29.89 -49.09 -33.64
N ILE A 180 30.68 -49.88 -32.92
CA ILE A 180 31.38 -51.06 -33.45
C ILE A 180 30.37 -52.18 -33.62
#